data_AF-V7IB27-F1
#
_entry.id   AF-V7IB27-F1
#
_cell.length_a   1.000
_cell.length_b   1.000
_cell.length_c   1.000
_cell.angle_alpha   90.00
_cell.angle_beta   90.00
_cell.angle_gamma   90.00
#
_symmetry.space_group_name_H-M   'P 1'
#
loop_
_entity.id
_entity.type
_entity.pdbx_description
1 polymer ?
#
loop_
_entity_poly.entity_id
_entity_poly.type
_entity_poly.pdbx_seq_one_letter_code
_entity_poly.pdbx_strand_id
1 'polypeptide(L)'
;MSIHLSEVIAAVINLVIFYFFMKKFFFKKLEAVITERNNMIRKSLDQAEADKLEAAKTFEIAKIEAEKAKETGKGIIKDFKTKAETLYDEIVDEARQEGKLIVKRAEMDADRELENARKEMREEVVGLATILSKKVLGEEITEEVHERLVDEVIQKVGV
;
A
#
# COMPACT_ATOMS: atom_id res chain seq x y z
N MET A 1 -2.63 -39.62 -105.97
CA MET A 1 -3.49 -39.18 -104.85
C MET A 1 -4.59 -38.31 -105.42
N SER A 2 -5.78 -38.86 -105.64
CA SER A 2 -6.97 -38.08 -105.95
C SER A 2 -7.42 -37.40 -104.67
N ILE A 3 -7.34 -36.07 -104.61
CA ILE A 3 -7.91 -35.32 -103.49
C ILE A 3 -9.42 -35.43 -103.63
N HIS A 4 -10.06 -36.20 -102.74
CA HIS A 4 -11.50 -36.30 -102.69
C HIS A 4 -12.03 -35.07 -101.96
N LEU A 5 -12.82 -34.23 -102.64
CA LEU A 5 -13.39 -33.01 -102.07
C LEU A 5 -14.17 -33.26 -100.76
N SER A 6 -14.72 -34.47 -100.60
CA SER A 6 -15.37 -34.96 -99.38
C SER A 6 -14.43 -35.03 -98.17
N GLU A 7 -13.17 -35.45 -98.35
CA GLU A 7 -12.19 -35.53 -97.27
C GLU A 7 -11.79 -34.14 -96.77
N VAL A 8 -11.62 -33.19 -97.69
CA VAL A 8 -11.32 -31.79 -97.36
C VAL A 8 -12.48 -31.15 -96.59
N ILE A 9 -13.72 -31.36 -97.04
CA ILE A 9 -14.91 -30.84 -96.35
C ILE A 9 -15.03 -31.43 -94.94
N ALA A 10 -14.85 -32.75 -94.78
CA ALA A 10 -14.87 -33.40 -93.47
C ALA A 10 -13.76 -32.87 -92.54
N ALA A 11 -12.55 -32.64 -93.06
CA ALA A 11 -11.46 -32.06 -92.30
C ALA A 11 -11.76 -30.62 -91.83
N VAL A 12 -12.36 -29.80 -92.68
CA VAL A 12 -12.78 -28.42 -92.32
C VAL A 12 -13.85 -28.46 -91.22
N ILE A 13 -14.86 -29.34 -91.34
CA ILE A 13 -15.91 -29.48 -90.32
C ILE A 13 -15.30 -29.93 -88.97
N ASN A 14 -14.39 -30.90 -88.97
CA ASN A 14 -13.69 -31.34 -87.77
C ASN A 14 -12.85 -30.22 -87.14
N LEU A 15 -12.15 -29.41 -87.96
CA LEU A 15 -11.39 -28.25 -87.48
C LEU A 15 -12.30 -27.22 -86.82
N VAL A 16 -13.45 -26.93 -87.42
CA VAL A 16 -14.43 -25.98 -86.88
C VAL A 16 -15.01 -26.50 -85.55
N ILE A 17 -15.42 -27.77 -85.49
CA ILE A 17 -15.94 -28.38 -84.26
C ILE A 17 -14.87 -28.36 -83.16
N PHE A 18 -13.64 -28.74 -83.48
CA PHE A 18 -12.52 -28.70 -82.54
C PHE A 18 -12.21 -27.29 -82.04
N TYR A 19 -12.22 -26.29 -82.95
CA TYR A 19 -12.04 -24.89 -82.60
C TYR A 19 -13.11 -24.40 -81.62
N PHE A 20 -14.39 -24.69 -81.88
CA PHE A 20 -15.48 -24.30 -80.98
C PHE A 20 -15.40 -25.01 -79.62
N PHE A 21 -15.04 -26.29 -79.61
CA PHE A 21 -14.81 -27.04 -78.37
C PHE A 21 -13.67 -26.42 -77.54
N MET A 22 -12.53 -26.15 -78.17
CA MET A 22 -11.37 -25.53 -77.53
C MET A 22 -11.70 -24.11 -77.04
N LYS A 23 -12.37 -23.30 -77.87
CA LYS A 23 -12.80 -21.94 -77.52
C LYS A 23 -13.69 -21.94 -76.27
N LYS A 24 -14.66 -22.84 -76.17
CA LYS A 24 -15.58 -22.87 -75.03
C LYS A 24 -14.91 -23.39 -73.75
N PHE A 25 -14.05 -24.40 -73.85
CA PHE A 25 -13.49 -25.06 -72.68
C PHE A 25 -12.23 -24.37 -72.12
N PHE A 26 -11.33 -23.91 -72.99
CA PHE A 26 -10.06 -23.30 -72.56
C PHE A 26 -10.21 -21.86 -72.12
N PHE A 27 -11.02 -21.04 -72.81
CA PHE A 27 -11.22 -19.65 -72.39
C PHE A 27 -11.89 -19.58 -71.01
N LYS A 28 -12.89 -20.44 -70.76
CA LYS A 28 -13.54 -20.51 -69.44
C LYS A 28 -12.56 -20.89 -68.33
N LYS A 29 -11.69 -21.87 -68.56
CA LYS A 29 -10.66 -22.27 -67.58
C LYS A 29 -9.61 -21.18 -67.38
N LEU A 30 -9.18 -20.52 -68.46
CA LEU A 30 -8.18 -19.45 -68.41
C LEU A 30 -8.70 -18.22 -67.65
N GLU A 31 -9.93 -17.80 -67.95
CA GLU A 31 -10.59 -16.69 -67.26
C GLU A 31 -10.78 -16.99 -65.78
N ALA A 32 -11.15 -18.23 -65.43
CA ALA A 32 -11.27 -18.65 -64.03
C ALA A 32 -9.93 -18.54 -63.29
N VAL A 33 -8.82 -18.99 -63.87
CA VAL A 33 -7.49 -18.91 -63.25
C VAL A 33 -7.03 -17.45 -63.08
N ILE A 34 -7.26 -16.60 -64.08
CA ILE A 34 -6.90 -15.18 -64.01
C ILE A 34 -7.74 -14.46 -62.95
N THR A 35 -9.04 -14.75 -62.91
CA THR A 35 -9.98 -14.16 -61.93
C THR A 35 -9.62 -14.61 -60.52
N GLU A 36 -9.33 -15.89 -60.31
CA GLU A 36 -8.90 -16.42 -59.02
C GLU A 36 -7.62 -15.73 -58.53
N ARG A 37 -6.62 -15.61 -59.41
CA ARG A 37 -5.37 -14.92 -59.07
C ARG A 37 -5.60 -13.45 -58.72
N ASN A 38 -6.44 -12.75 -59.49
CA ASN A 38 -6.77 -11.35 -59.22
C ASN A 38 -7.53 -11.20 -57.90
N ASN A 39 -8.46 -12.10 -57.60
CA ASN A 39 -9.21 -12.10 -56.34
C ASN A 39 -8.31 -12.38 -55.14
N MET A 40 -7.38 -13.35 -55.25
CA MET A 40 -6.39 -13.60 -54.19
C MET A 40 -5.52 -12.39 -53.93
N ILE A 41 -4.99 -11.73 -54.99
CA ILE A 41 -4.15 -10.54 -54.83
C ILE A 41 -4.95 -9.40 -54.18
N ARG A 42 -6.17 -9.14 -54.65
CA ARG A 42 -7.05 -8.13 -54.06
C ARG A 42 -7.32 -8.41 -52.59
N LYS A 43 -7.72 -9.64 -52.26
CA LYS A 43 -7.98 -10.05 -50.88
C LYS A 43 -6.73 -9.91 -49.99
N SER A 44 -5.55 -10.26 -50.49
CA SER A 44 -4.30 -10.07 -49.74
C SER A 44 -3.97 -8.61 -49.51
N LEU A 45 -4.22 -7.73 -50.49
CA LEU A 45 -4.03 -6.29 -50.34
C LEU A 45 -5.04 -5.69 -49.36
N ASP A 46 -6.31 -6.03 -49.50
CA ASP A 46 -7.38 -5.56 -48.61
C ASP A 46 -7.13 -6.02 -47.16
N GLN A 47 -6.67 -7.27 -46.97
CA GLN A 47 -6.30 -7.78 -45.66
C GLN A 47 -5.09 -7.04 -45.09
N ALA A 48 -4.05 -6.81 -45.89
CA ALA A 48 -2.87 -6.08 -45.43
C ALA A 48 -3.20 -4.63 -45.03
N GLU A 49 -4.13 -3.98 -45.73
CA GLU A 49 -4.61 -2.64 -45.38
C GLU A 49 -5.45 -2.66 -44.10
N ALA A 50 -6.34 -3.64 -43.94
CA ALA A 50 -7.13 -3.84 -42.73
C ALA A 50 -6.24 -4.12 -41.51
N ASP A 51 -5.26 -5.01 -41.63
CA ASP A 51 -4.30 -5.35 -40.57
C ASP A 51 -3.48 -4.12 -40.16
N LYS A 52 -3.07 -3.30 -41.13
CA LYS A 52 -2.34 -2.06 -40.86
C LYS A 52 -3.20 -1.06 -40.10
N LEU A 53 -4.47 -0.91 -40.47
CA LEU A 53 -5.41 -0.02 -39.79
C LEU A 53 -5.69 -0.51 -38.36
N GLU A 54 -5.92 -1.81 -38.19
CA GLU A 54 -6.15 -2.42 -36.88
C GLU A 54 -4.92 -2.31 -35.97
N ALA A 55 -3.72 -2.52 -36.51
CA ALA A 55 -2.48 -2.34 -35.78
C ALA A 55 -2.29 -0.87 -35.34
N ALA A 56 -2.57 0.10 -36.22
CA ALA A 56 -2.50 1.51 -35.90
C ALA A 56 -3.49 1.89 -34.78
N LYS A 57 -4.73 1.40 -34.87
CA LYS A 57 -5.76 1.62 -33.85
C LYS A 57 -5.38 0.98 -32.51
N THR A 58 -4.88 -0.26 -32.53
CA THR A 58 -4.45 -0.97 -31.32
C THR A 58 -3.27 -0.26 -30.67
N PHE A 59 -2.32 0.24 -31.47
CA PHE A 59 -1.20 1.03 -30.96
C PHE A 59 -1.66 2.34 -30.30
N GLU A 60 -2.63 3.03 -30.91
CA GLU A 60 -3.20 4.26 -30.34
C GLU A 60 -3.91 3.99 -29.01
N ILE A 61 -4.72 2.92 -28.93
CA ILE A 61 -5.38 2.50 -27.69
C ILE A 61 -4.34 2.16 -26.62
N ALA A 62 -3.33 1.36 -26.94
CA ALA A 62 -2.27 0.99 -26.01
C ALA A 62 -1.51 2.21 -25.49
N LYS A 63 -1.27 3.22 -26.35
CA LYS A 63 -0.63 4.48 -25.95
C LYS A 63 -1.51 5.27 -24.97
N ILE A 64 -2.82 5.36 -25.24
CA ILE A 64 -3.78 6.04 -24.35
C ILE A 64 -3.84 5.32 -22.99
N GLU A 65 -3.91 3.99 -23.00
CA GLU A 65 -3.91 3.18 -21.77
C GLU A 65 -2.62 3.35 -20.97
N ALA A 66 -1.46 3.40 -21.64
CA ALA A 66 -0.18 3.62 -20.98
C ALA A 66 -0.10 5.01 -20.31
N GLU A 67 -0.56 6.06 -20.98
CA GLU A 67 -0.60 7.41 -20.39
C GLU A 67 -1.60 7.47 -19.21
N LYS A 68 -2.77 6.83 -19.35
CA LYS A 68 -3.76 6.74 -18.26
C LYS A 68 -3.20 5.97 -17.06
N ALA A 69 -2.49 4.87 -17.28
CA ALA A 69 -1.84 4.11 -16.22
C ALA A 69 -0.78 4.94 -15.50
N LYS A 70 0.00 5.74 -16.24
CA LYS A 70 1.00 6.66 -15.69
C LYS A 70 0.37 7.78 -14.86
N GLU A 71 -0.74 8.35 -15.33
CA GLU A 71 -1.49 9.37 -14.59
C GLU A 71 -2.10 8.80 -13.31
N THR A 72 -2.74 7.63 -13.41
CA THR A 72 -3.29 6.91 -12.24
C THR A 72 -2.20 6.58 -11.24
N GLY A 73 -1.05 6.09 -11.70
CA GLY A 73 0.10 5.79 -10.85
C GLY A 73 0.64 7.02 -10.12
N LYS A 74 0.73 8.17 -10.80
CA LYS A 74 1.08 9.45 -10.14
C LYS A 74 0.05 9.87 -9.10
N GLY A 75 -1.24 9.67 -9.39
CA GLY A 75 -2.33 9.92 -8.45
C GLY A 75 -2.19 9.08 -7.18
N ILE A 76 -1.99 7.77 -7.34
CA ILE A 76 -1.75 6.84 -6.23
C ILE A 76 -0.56 7.30 -5.38
N ILE A 77 0.58 7.59 -5.98
CA ILE A 77 1.77 8.04 -5.24
C ILE A 77 1.49 9.32 -4.45
N LYS A 78 0.77 10.28 -5.06
CA LYS A 78 0.39 11.53 -4.40
C LYS A 78 -0.53 11.27 -3.20
N ASP A 79 -1.53 10.42 -3.37
CA ASP A 79 -2.49 10.10 -2.31
C ASP A 79 -1.81 9.37 -1.14
N PHE A 80 -0.92 8.43 -1.44
CA PHE A 80 -0.13 7.74 -0.43
C PHE A 80 0.82 8.69 0.30
N LYS A 81 1.44 9.65 -0.42
CA LYS A 81 2.29 10.66 0.21
C LYS A 81 1.50 11.54 1.18
N THR A 82 0.34 12.06 0.77
CA THR A 82 -0.53 12.86 1.64
C THR A 82 -0.98 12.06 2.86
N LYS A 83 -1.40 10.80 2.68
CA LYS A 83 -1.78 9.92 3.80
C LYS A 83 -0.63 9.65 4.75
N ALA A 84 0.57 9.44 4.21
CA ALA A 84 1.78 9.22 5.01
C ALA A 84 2.16 10.48 5.81
N GLU A 85 2.03 11.67 5.23
CA GLU A 85 2.25 12.94 5.93
C GLU A 85 1.24 13.12 7.07
N THR A 86 -0.05 12.88 6.83
CA THR A 86 -1.08 12.95 7.89
C THR A 86 -0.83 11.94 9.01
N LEU A 87 -0.50 10.69 8.66
CA LEU A 87 -0.21 9.65 9.65
C LEU A 87 1.07 9.95 10.43
N TYR A 88 2.08 10.53 9.77
CA TYR A 88 3.29 11.00 10.45
C TYR A 88 2.97 12.09 11.47
N ASP A 89 2.19 13.10 11.09
CA ASP A 89 1.79 14.18 11.99
C ASP A 89 0.97 13.65 13.18
N GLU A 90 0.05 12.71 12.92
CA GLU A 90 -0.75 12.04 13.97
C GLU A 90 0.13 11.27 14.96
N ILE A 91 1.09 10.48 14.47
CA ILE A 91 2.04 9.74 15.33
C ILE A 91 2.90 10.71 16.15
N VAL A 92 3.37 11.80 15.56
CA VAL A 92 4.19 12.80 16.26
C VAL A 92 3.38 13.49 17.36
N ASP A 93 2.13 13.84 17.09
CA ASP A 93 1.27 14.48 18.07
C ASP A 93 0.86 13.52 19.19
N GLU A 94 0.56 12.26 18.88
CA GLU A 94 0.31 11.22 19.88
C GLU A 94 1.54 11.01 20.77
N ALA A 95 2.73 10.84 20.19
CA ALA A 95 3.97 10.69 20.93
C ALA A 95 4.27 11.90 21.83
N ARG A 96 3.95 13.13 21.39
CA ARG A 96 4.07 14.34 22.21
C ARG A 96 3.08 14.35 23.36
N GLN A 97 1.85 13.91 23.15
CA GLN A 97 0.84 13.81 24.20
C GLN A 97 1.24 12.76 25.24
N GLU A 98 1.67 11.59 24.81
CA GLU A 98 2.19 10.54 25.70
C GLU A 98 3.40 11.03 26.48
N GLY A 99 4.36 11.69 25.83
CA GLY A 99 5.51 12.28 26.49
C GLY A 99 5.11 13.26 27.61
N LYS A 100 4.14 14.15 27.34
CA LYS A 100 3.60 15.06 28.37
C LYS A 100 2.91 14.31 29.51
N LEU A 101 2.18 13.23 29.22
CA LEU A 101 1.54 12.41 30.24
C LEU A 101 2.57 11.69 31.12
N ILE A 102 3.66 11.18 30.54
CA ILE A 102 4.76 10.56 31.28
C ILE A 102 5.41 11.58 32.21
N VAL A 103 5.74 12.78 31.72
CA VAL A 103 6.33 13.83 32.55
C VAL A 103 5.39 14.21 33.70
N LYS A 104 4.10 14.41 33.42
CA LYS A 104 3.12 14.74 34.45
C LYS A 104 2.98 13.64 35.51
N ARG A 105 3.02 12.36 35.11
CA ARG A 105 3.01 11.24 36.06
C ARG A 105 4.28 11.22 36.91
N ALA A 106 5.44 11.43 36.29
CA ALA A 106 6.72 11.49 37.01
C ALA A 106 6.76 12.63 38.03
N GLU A 107 6.21 13.81 37.70
CA GLU A 107 6.06 14.94 38.64
C GLU A 107 5.17 14.55 39.82
N MET A 108 4.00 13.94 39.56
CA MET A 108 3.09 13.49 40.63
C MET A 108 3.71 12.42 41.53
N ASP A 109 4.47 11.48 40.95
CA ASP A 109 5.15 10.44 41.71
C ASP A 109 6.31 11.01 42.53
N ALA A 110 7.05 11.99 41.98
CA ALA A 110 8.10 12.71 42.71
C ALA A 110 7.54 13.50 43.91
N ASP A 111 6.42 14.18 43.74
CA ASP A 111 5.75 14.91 44.83
C ASP A 111 5.31 13.97 45.95
N ARG A 112 4.74 12.80 45.60
CA ARG A 112 4.37 11.76 46.57
C ARG A 112 5.59 11.20 47.31
N GLU A 113 6.68 10.94 46.60
CA GLU A 113 7.90 10.43 47.20
C GLU A 113 8.53 11.45 48.15
N LEU A 114 8.48 12.74 47.80
CA LEU A 114 8.92 13.82 48.68
C LEU A 114 8.07 13.89 49.96
N GLU A 115 6.75 13.72 49.86
CA GLU A 115 5.87 13.68 51.01
C GLU A 115 6.17 12.47 51.93
N ASN A 116 6.38 11.30 51.33
CA ASN A 116 6.78 10.09 52.06
C ASN A 116 8.12 10.27 52.77
N ALA A 117 9.14 10.76 52.08
CA ALA A 117 10.45 11.03 52.65
C ALA A 117 10.39 12.06 53.80
N ARG A 118 9.56 13.11 53.68
CA ARG A 118 9.32 14.07 54.77
C ARG A 118 8.65 13.42 55.98
N LYS A 119 7.73 12.49 55.76
CA LYS A 119 7.09 11.75 56.84
C LYS A 119 8.08 10.83 57.56
N GLU A 120 8.88 10.09 56.80
CA GLU A 120 9.93 9.21 57.34
C GLU A 120 10.98 10.00 58.15
N MET A 121 11.46 11.13 57.62
CA MET A 121 12.37 12.03 58.36
C MET A 121 11.75 12.53 59.67
N ARG A 122 10.46 12.85 59.71
CA ARG A 122 9.79 13.26 60.96
C ARG A 122 9.75 12.12 61.97
N GLU A 123 9.45 10.90 61.52
CA GLU A 123 9.45 9.71 62.38
C GLU A 123 10.84 9.43 62.94
N GLU A 124 11.89 9.54 62.13
CA GLU A 124 13.28 9.40 62.59
C GLU A 124 13.67 10.49 63.60
N VAL A 125 13.31 11.76 63.35
CA VAL A 125 13.60 12.87 64.27
C VAL A 125 12.89 12.68 65.61
N VAL A 126 11.62 12.22 65.60
CA VAL A 126 10.89 11.90 66.84
C VAL A 126 11.55 10.73 67.58
N GLY A 127 12.02 9.71 66.85
CA GLY A 127 12.78 8.60 67.42
C GLY A 127 14.07 9.06 68.10
N LEU A 128 14.88 9.88 67.41
CA LEU A 128 16.11 10.48 67.94
C LEU A 128 15.85 11.37 69.14
N ALA A 129 14.83 12.23 69.09
CA ALA A 129 14.44 13.08 70.22
C ALA A 129 14.04 12.23 71.43
N THR A 130 13.30 11.14 71.23
CA THR A 130 12.91 10.22 72.31
C THR A 130 14.12 9.51 72.93
N ILE A 131 15.08 9.07 72.11
CA ILE A 131 16.33 8.46 72.59
C ILE A 131 17.15 9.47 73.40
N LEU A 132 17.27 10.71 72.90
CA LEU A 132 17.96 11.79 73.61
C LEU A 132 17.27 12.12 74.94
N SER A 133 15.93 12.25 74.95
CA SER A 133 15.16 12.47 76.18
C SER A 133 15.36 11.33 77.19
N LYS A 134 15.34 10.06 76.76
CA LYS A 134 15.64 8.91 77.63
C LYS A 134 17.06 8.98 78.21
N LYS A 135 18.04 9.42 77.42
CA LYS A 135 19.44 9.52 77.87
C LYS A 135 19.65 10.67 78.85
N VAL A 136 19.11 11.86 78.57
CA VAL A 136 19.19 13.02 79.48
C VAL A 136 18.46 12.72 80.79
N LEU A 137 17.24 12.16 80.71
CA LEU A 137 16.51 11.73 81.92
C LEU A 137 17.24 10.62 82.67
N GLY A 138 17.88 9.67 81.97
CA GLY A 138 18.68 8.62 82.62
C GLY A 138 19.95 9.12 83.31
N GLU A 139 20.52 10.24 82.87
CA GLU A 139 21.73 10.86 83.44
C GLU A 139 21.41 11.90 84.54
N GLU A 140 20.22 12.52 84.55
CA GLU A 140 19.82 13.58 85.50
C GLU A 140 18.84 13.15 86.63
N ILE A 141 18.52 11.86 86.79
CA ILE A 141 17.67 11.43 87.93
C ILE A 141 18.46 11.49 89.24
N THR A 142 18.30 12.61 89.96
CA THR A 142 18.60 12.74 91.38
C THR A 142 17.35 12.42 92.22
N GLU A 143 17.55 12.04 93.49
CA GLU A 143 16.50 11.60 94.42
C GLU A 143 15.36 12.65 94.56
N GLU A 144 15.69 13.94 94.51
CA GLU A 144 14.73 15.07 94.53
C GLU A 144 13.80 15.12 93.30
N VAL A 145 14.30 14.77 92.10
CA VAL A 145 13.47 14.77 90.87
C VAL A 145 12.49 13.61 90.90
N HIS A 146 12.86 12.50 91.56
CA HIS A 146 12.01 11.33 91.66
C HIS A 146 10.80 11.55 92.58
N GLU A 147 11.00 12.15 93.76
CA GLU A 147 9.90 12.53 94.67
C GLU A 147 8.93 13.51 93.97
N ARG A 148 9.47 14.54 93.30
CA ARG A 148 8.65 15.56 92.64
C ARG A 148 7.79 15.00 91.50
N LEU A 149 8.30 14.03 90.74
CA LEU A 149 7.54 13.37 89.66
C LEU A 149 6.48 12.41 90.22
N VAL A 150 6.76 11.73 91.34
CA VAL A 150 5.77 10.87 92.02
C VAL A 150 4.62 11.71 92.55
N ASP A 151 4.91 12.85 93.19
CA ASP A 151 3.88 13.77 93.67
C ASP A 151 3.04 14.35 92.53
N GLU A 152 3.65 14.72 91.39
CA GLU A 152 2.94 15.31 90.25
C GLU A 152 2.02 14.29 89.54
N VAL A 153 2.42 13.01 89.49
CA VAL A 153 1.58 11.91 88.98
C VAL A 153 0.45 11.60 89.96
N ILE A 154 0.72 11.56 91.26
CA ILE A 154 -0.31 11.38 92.29
C ILE A 154 -1.31 12.54 92.25
N GLN A 155 -0.88 13.77 91.95
CA GLN A 155 -1.76 14.93 91.84
C GLN A 155 -2.59 14.95 90.54
N LYS A 156 -2.06 14.43 89.42
CA LYS A 156 -2.78 14.32 88.14
C LYS A 156 -3.70 13.10 88.02
N VAL A 157 -3.42 12.03 88.76
CA VAL A 157 -4.23 10.78 88.78
C VAL A 157 -5.10 10.70 90.04
N GLY A 158 -4.82 11.52 91.05
CA GLY A 158 -5.57 11.67 92.30
C GLY A 158 -6.73 12.68 92.24
N VAL A 159 -7.38 12.80 91.08
CA VAL A 159 -8.76 13.30 90.92
C VAL A 159 -9.47 12.44 89.88
#